data_AF-A0A8J4BPI9-F1
#
_entry.id   AF-A0A8J4BPI9-F1
#
_cell.length_a   1.000
_cell.length_b   1.000
_cell.length_c   1.000
_cell.angle_alpha   90.00
_cell.angle_beta   90.00
_cell.angle_gamma   90.00
#
_symmetry.space_group_name_H-M   'P 1'
#
loop_
_entity.id
_entity.type
_entity.pdbx_description
1 polymer ?
#
loop_
_entity_poly.entity_id
_entity_poly.type
_entity_poly.pdbx_seq_one_letter_code
_entity_poly.pdbx_strand_id
1 'polypeptide(L)'
;MVAAAAEAAARAAAASASIRIKELHGDGGEMALPLRGMSPSLDLRGDIPSFVQGGPLLAVTVRRALQSEAPDLAPSGSFTPALLLFDWETGRRVGPELPEPLHLSWDPSRTMLAMAYTSQLLIVRARPEFQVAVSLPVCDAESLEWSARQLFIATSSHIMCALLSPFPPLVNPSTVSTAAVTPPAAPPARLITLAGPGAGGSVAGGALAQEGFLPAPAIRPPGPLALLGPRDGCLWMVGVLGQPLALGLSHPGLRCCSMVAAGDLHGAVSLASRALAPNLHDELAALMLDMDGQRAAAAAVNLPGISLQTQLRLRIALRHWQQAVEAADALLLGYTVRPPPGQFCSSVATVAFANGHGGGHSFAYGGGGGTRLGDDFVDLSMAEGGAPANAPAHPEDLDWTEPLRTASSSARAAATAVVASRAPGRDGPSVAWGGPTADTVQLVLGLMEDLQRAGLHDVVRHLVTPLLVNAVFLGGEQLRTLGSIMAQVGMKMDLPKLLHSVAPGADSSGREAAALLAAMLSGHTALVQDSLREDGAQPLAALQARVYGLSSAADSMAVWRRQLAAAAPLGTAAALGRLEVSDPLPA
;
A
#
# COMPACT_ATOMS: atom_id res chain seq x y z
N MET A 1 14.59 45.50 54.09
CA MET A 1 15.49 44.41 54.56
C MET A 1 14.80 43.04 54.60
N VAL A 2 13.60 42.90 55.19
CA VAL A 2 12.89 41.60 55.27
C VAL A 2 12.53 41.02 53.88
N ALA A 3 12.07 41.85 52.94
CA ALA A 3 11.79 41.40 51.58
C ALA A 3 13.04 40.90 50.82
N ALA A 4 14.18 41.59 50.96
CA ALA A 4 15.43 41.20 50.32
C ALA A 4 16.04 39.91 50.91
N ALA A 5 15.86 39.69 52.22
CA ALA A 5 16.27 38.46 52.88
C ALA A 5 15.37 37.27 52.48
N ALA A 6 14.06 37.49 52.34
CA ALA A 6 13.13 36.48 51.85
C ALA A 6 13.42 36.12 50.38
N GLU A 7 13.76 37.09 49.55
CA GLU A 7 14.13 36.87 48.14
C GLU A 7 15.49 36.16 48.01
N ALA A 8 16.47 36.48 48.88
CA ALA A 8 17.73 35.76 48.95
C ALA A 8 17.57 34.32 49.46
N ALA A 9 16.67 34.09 50.43
CA ALA A 9 16.32 32.75 50.90
C ALA A 9 15.56 31.94 49.84
N ALA A 10 14.66 32.57 49.09
CA ALA A 10 13.98 31.95 47.95
C ALA A 10 14.97 31.60 46.82
N ARG A 11 15.96 32.47 46.54
CA ARG A 11 17.06 32.19 45.59
C ARG A 11 17.98 31.07 46.08
N ALA A 12 18.27 30.98 47.38
CA ALA A 12 19.06 29.89 47.97
C ALA A 12 18.28 28.56 47.99
N ALA A 13 16.97 28.59 48.21
CA ALA A 13 16.09 27.43 48.12
C ALA A 13 15.92 26.95 46.67
N ALA A 14 15.78 27.87 45.71
CA ALA A 14 15.78 27.56 44.29
C ALA A 14 17.10 26.91 43.89
N ALA A 15 18.25 27.45 44.32
CA ALA A 15 19.59 26.88 44.08
C ALA A 15 19.80 25.46 44.66
N SER A 16 18.87 24.95 45.49
CA SER A 16 18.90 23.60 46.07
C SER A 16 17.69 22.74 45.67
N ALA A 17 16.94 23.14 44.64
CA ALA A 17 15.81 22.38 44.10
C ALA A 17 16.30 21.08 43.44
N SER A 18 16.39 20.01 44.22
CA SER A 18 16.71 18.66 43.76
C SER A 18 15.49 17.76 43.89
N ILE A 19 15.14 17.01 42.85
CA ILE A 19 14.16 15.93 42.97
C ILE A 19 14.87 14.73 43.58
N ARG A 20 14.42 14.28 44.76
CA ARG A 20 14.88 13.03 45.37
C ARG A 20 13.99 11.88 44.93
N ILE A 21 14.60 10.87 44.33
CA ILE A 21 13.90 9.63 43.95
C ILE A 21 14.13 8.61 45.06
N LYS A 22 13.03 8.10 45.63
CA LYS A 22 13.05 7.03 46.63
C LYS A 22 12.45 5.77 46.03
N GLU A 23 13.13 4.64 46.18
CA GLU A 23 12.58 3.32 45.87
C GLU A 23 11.87 2.77 47.10
N LEU A 24 10.59 2.40 46.96
CA LEU A 24 9.82 1.79 48.03
C LEU A 24 9.74 0.28 47.75
N HIS A 25 10.48 -0.52 48.50
CA HIS A 25 10.30 -1.97 48.53
C HIS A 25 9.14 -2.34 49.46
N GLY A 26 8.38 -3.38 49.10
CA GLY A 26 7.13 -3.80 49.78
C GLY A 26 7.25 -4.15 51.27
N ASP A 27 8.47 -4.29 51.79
CA ASP A 27 8.74 -4.61 53.20
C ASP A 27 9.00 -3.38 54.06
N GLY A 28 8.25 -2.28 53.90
CA GLY A 28 8.16 -1.15 54.87
C GLY A 28 9.45 -0.43 55.29
N GLY A 29 10.61 -0.85 54.81
CA GLY A 29 11.92 -0.30 55.09
C GLY A 29 12.30 0.68 54.00
N GLU A 30 12.43 1.96 54.36
CA GLU A 30 13.03 2.97 53.51
C GLU A 30 14.53 2.66 53.32
N MET A 31 14.84 1.74 52.41
CA MET A 31 16.19 1.59 51.89
C MET A 31 16.32 2.47 50.65
N ALA A 32 16.93 3.64 50.84
CA ALA A 32 17.42 4.49 49.75
C ALA A 32 18.63 3.81 49.08
N LEU A 33 18.42 2.63 48.49
CA LEU A 33 19.39 2.06 47.57
C LEU A 33 19.29 2.85 46.26
N PRO A 34 20.43 3.25 45.66
CA PRO A 34 20.39 3.83 44.34
C PRO A 34 19.80 2.81 43.37
N LEU A 35 18.75 3.20 42.64
CA LEU A 35 18.42 2.62 41.34
C LEU A 35 19.74 2.36 40.63
N ARG A 36 20.05 1.12 40.21
CA ARG A 36 21.35 0.75 39.63
C ARG A 36 21.83 1.82 38.62
N GLY A 37 22.77 2.68 39.04
CA GLY A 37 23.38 3.71 38.20
C GLY A 37 22.81 5.14 38.30
N MET A 38 21.69 5.38 38.99
CA MET A 38 21.09 6.72 39.11
C MET A 38 21.55 7.45 40.38
N SER A 39 21.96 8.72 40.24
CA SER A 39 22.16 9.62 41.38
C SER A 39 20.83 9.81 42.13
N PRO A 40 20.81 9.79 43.48
CA PRO A 40 19.58 9.93 44.28
C PRO A 40 18.91 11.32 44.17
N SER A 41 19.56 12.25 43.46
CA SER A 41 19.12 13.61 43.22
C SER A 41 19.32 13.98 41.76
N LEU A 42 18.24 14.43 41.10
CA LEU A 42 18.32 15.08 39.79
C LEU A 42 18.67 16.56 39.97
N ASP A 43 19.69 17.01 39.26
CA ASP A 43 20.09 18.42 39.21
C ASP A 43 19.21 19.17 38.21
N LEU A 44 18.30 20.01 38.73
CA LEU A 44 17.44 20.89 37.93
C LEU A 44 18.08 22.27 37.68
N ARG A 45 19.38 22.44 37.94
CA ARG A 45 20.12 23.71 37.74
C ARG A 45 19.50 24.90 38.46
N GLY A 46 18.88 24.66 39.61
CA GLY A 46 18.27 25.69 40.44
C GLY A 46 16.81 25.99 40.09
N ASP A 47 16.21 25.23 39.18
CA ASP A 47 14.83 25.40 38.76
C ASP A 47 13.83 24.69 39.68
N ILE A 48 12.68 25.32 39.94
CA ILE A 48 11.65 24.77 40.82
C ILE A 48 10.71 23.86 40.02
N PRO A 49 10.63 22.56 40.34
CA PRO A 49 9.69 21.65 39.68
C PRO A 49 8.24 21.97 40.09
N SER A 50 7.34 22.06 39.12
CA SER A 50 5.89 22.22 39.36
C SER A 50 5.14 20.90 39.32
N PHE A 51 5.52 20.01 38.40
CA PHE A 51 4.81 18.77 38.14
C PHE A 51 5.80 17.68 37.75
N VAL A 52 5.54 16.45 38.16
CA VAL A 52 6.37 15.29 37.87
C VAL A 52 5.47 14.14 37.47
N GLN A 53 5.73 13.54 36.31
CA GLN A 53 5.00 12.39 35.82
C GLN A 53 5.94 11.23 35.51
N GLY A 54 5.66 10.08 36.11
CA GLY A 54 6.39 8.85 35.89
C GLY A 54 5.98 8.14 34.60
N GLY A 55 6.90 7.36 34.05
CA GLY A 55 6.76 6.57 32.84
C GLY A 55 8.06 5.83 32.53
N PRO A 56 8.31 5.37 31.30
CA PRO A 56 9.64 4.95 30.84
C PRO A 56 10.73 6.01 30.96
N LEU A 57 10.35 7.29 30.91
CA LEU A 57 11.20 8.42 31.27
C LEU A 57 10.48 9.20 32.38
N LEU A 58 11.25 9.97 33.13
CA LEU A 58 10.73 10.90 34.12
C LEU A 58 10.47 12.25 33.45
N ALA A 59 9.20 12.63 33.35
CA ALA A 59 8.78 13.93 32.88
C ALA A 59 8.73 14.91 34.05
N VAL A 60 9.49 16.01 33.97
CA VAL A 60 9.56 17.05 35.00
C VAL A 60 9.19 18.39 34.36
N THR A 61 8.10 18.99 34.82
CA THR A 61 7.75 20.37 34.45
C THR A 61 8.41 21.33 35.43
N VAL A 62 8.99 22.39 34.89
CA VAL A 62 9.78 23.40 35.60
C VAL A 62 9.17 24.78 35.41
N ARG A 63 9.04 25.55 36.50
CA ARG A 63 8.54 26.95 36.47
C ARG A 63 9.60 27.93 35.95
N ARG A 64 9.93 27.86 34.66
CA ARG A 64 10.85 28.77 33.97
C ARG A 64 10.25 29.18 32.62
N ALA A 65 10.52 30.42 32.19
CA ALA A 65 10.19 30.85 30.84
C ALA A 65 10.95 30.01 29.82
N LEU A 66 10.24 29.45 28.83
CA LEU A 66 10.84 28.68 27.76
C LEU A 66 11.88 29.52 27.00
N GLN A 67 13.16 29.13 27.07
CA GLN A 67 14.20 29.62 26.15
C GLN A 67 14.12 28.75 24.88
N SER A 68 13.06 28.93 24.09
CA SER A 68 12.67 27.95 23.08
C SER A 68 13.71 27.71 21.98
N GLU A 69 14.04 26.44 21.71
CA GLU A 69 14.66 25.96 20.45
C GLU A 69 13.60 25.47 19.44
N ALA A 70 12.30 25.49 19.80
CA ALA A 70 11.17 25.00 18.99
C ALA A 70 9.96 25.95 19.09
N PRO A 71 10.01 27.13 18.43
CA PRO A 71 8.99 28.18 18.57
C PRO A 71 7.58 27.79 18.07
N ASP A 72 7.48 26.78 17.20
CA ASP A 72 6.22 26.38 16.54
C ASP A 72 5.26 25.59 17.46
N LEU A 73 5.73 25.10 18.61
CA LEU A 73 4.95 24.27 19.54
C LEU A 73 4.29 25.05 20.67
N ALA A 74 4.71 26.30 20.91
CA ALA A 74 4.21 27.12 22.00
C ALA A 74 3.17 28.14 21.49
N PRO A 75 2.07 28.37 22.23
CA PRO A 75 1.15 29.45 21.89
C PRO A 75 1.87 30.80 21.96
N SER A 76 1.75 31.59 20.89
CA SER A 76 2.40 32.90 20.77
C SER A 76 2.07 33.80 21.97
N GLY A 77 3.07 34.10 22.79
CA GLY A 77 3.00 35.17 23.80
C GLY A 77 2.63 34.77 25.25
N SER A 78 2.69 33.50 25.65
CA SER A 78 2.45 33.10 27.06
C SER A 78 3.67 32.45 27.75
N PHE A 79 3.78 32.66 29.07
CA PHE A 79 4.78 32.03 29.93
C PHE A 79 4.41 30.55 30.12
N THR A 80 4.87 29.69 29.22
CA THR A 80 4.70 28.24 29.37
C THR A 80 5.89 27.68 30.15
N PRO A 81 5.64 26.92 31.23
CA PRO A 81 6.70 26.23 31.94
C PRO A 81 7.33 25.16 31.04
N ALA A 82 8.61 24.87 31.28
CA ALA A 82 9.37 23.95 30.44
C ALA A 82 9.21 22.51 30.93
N LEU A 83 8.93 21.59 30.02
CA LEU A 83 8.95 20.16 30.22
C LEU A 83 10.35 19.61 29.89
N LEU A 84 10.94 18.90 30.85
CA LEU A 84 12.20 18.18 30.74
C LEU A 84 11.97 16.68 30.89
N LEU A 85 12.55 15.88 30.00
CA LEU A 85 12.52 14.42 30.10
C LEU A 85 13.86 13.90 30.57
N PHE A 86 13.84 13.04 31.59
CA PHE A 86 15.03 12.40 32.15
C PHE A 86 14.95 10.88 32.05
N ASP A 87 16.08 10.26 31.76
CA ASP A 87 16.20 8.82 31.77
C ASP A 87 16.41 8.29 33.18
N TRP A 88 15.66 7.25 33.56
CA TRP A 88 15.78 6.59 34.88
C TRP A 88 17.13 5.88 35.08
N GLU A 89 17.75 5.39 34.01
CA GLU A 89 18.99 4.62 34.13
C GLU A 89 20.20 5.53 34.27
N THR A 90 20.27 6.57 33.45
CA THR A 90 21.43 7.48 33.41
C THR A 90 21.26 8.75 34.22
N GLY A 91 20.02 9.11 34.61
CA GLY A 91 19.71 10.41 35.21
C GLY A 91 19.97 11.60 34.29
N ARG A 92 20.27 11.34 33.01
CA ARG A 92 20.56 12.37 32.02
C ARG A 92 19.28 12.82 31.33
N ARG A 93 19.28 14.07 30.89
CA ARG A 93 18.19 14.62 30.09
C ARG A 93 18.18 13.97 28.69
N VAL A 94 16.98 13.62 28.23
CA VAL A 94 16.71 13.01 26.94
C VAL A 94 15.83 13.95 26.12
N GLY A 95 16.31 14.39 24.97
CA GLY A 95 15.54 15.26 24.06
C GLY A 95 15.57 16.76 24.40
N PRO A 96 14.88 17.57 23.57
CA PRO A 96 14.85 19.02 23.68
C PRO A 96 13.97 19.49 24.85
N GLU A 97 14.03 20.80 25.13
CA GLU A 97 13.14 21.47 26.07
C GLU A 97 11.81 21.71 25.36
N LEU A 98 10.72 21.21 25.93
CA LEU A 98 9.40 21.32 25.35
C LEU A 98 8.51 22.26 26.19
N PRO A 99 7.52 22.93 25.60
CA PRO A 99 6.48 23.58 26.39
C PRO A 99 5.68 22.53 27.18
N GLU A 100 5.15 22.92 28.34
CA GLU A 100 4.24 22.04 29.10
C GLU A 100 3.01 21.68 28.25
N PRO A 101 2.74 20.38 28.01
CA PRO A 101 1.54 19.95 27.32
C PRO A 101 0.32 20.02 28.24
N LEU A 102 -0.85 20.20 27.66
CA LEU A 102 -2.14 20.17 28.38
C LEU A 102 -2.39 18.78 28.99
N HIS A 103 -2.08 17.73 28.22
CA HIS A 103 -2.20 16.35 28.64
C HIS A 103 -1.00 15.54 28.14
N LEU A 104 -0.57 14.59 28.97
CA LEU A 104 0.52 13.69 28.68
C LEU A 104 0.12 12.26 29.04
N SER A 105 0.33 11.34 28.11
CA SER A 105 -0.01 9.93 28.29
C SER A 105 1.08 9.03 27.70
N TRP A 106 1.44 7.97 28.43
CA TRP A 106 2.46 7.00 28.06
C TRP A 106 1.84 5.73 27.49
N ASP A 107 2.42 5.21 26.41
CA ASP A 107 2.02 3.91 25.88
C ASP A 107 2.32 2.78 26.89
N PRO A 108 1.45 1.77 27.07
CA PRO A 108 1.71 0.61 27.91
C PRO A 108 3.03 -0.12 27.62
N SER A 109 3.50 -0.12 26.36
CA SER A 109 4.80 -0.70 26.00
C SER A 109 5.99 0.16 26.43
N ARG A 110 5.71 1.38 26.91
CA ARG A 110 6.66 2.35 27.46
C ARG A 110 7.73 2.80 26.46
N THR A 111 7.40 2.83 25.17
CA THR A 111 8.31 3.37 24.13
C THR A 111 7.82 4.68 23.52
N MET A 112 6.52 4.94 23.58
CA MET A 112 5.87 6.09 22.95
C MET A 112 5.24 7.02 24.00
N LEU A 113 5.23 8.32 23.69
CA LEU A 113 4.70 9.40 24.50
C LEU A 113 3.75 10.24 23.65
N ALA A 114 2.51 10.42 24.11
CA ALA A 114 1.57 11.40 23.54
C ALA A 114 1.58 12.68 24.37
N MET A 115 1.65 13.81 23.69
CA MET A 115 1.57 15.16 24.27
C MET A 115 0.52 15.97 23.51
N ALA A 116 -0.52 16.41 24.20
CA ALA A 116 -1.51 17.31 23.64
C ALA A 116 -1.14 18.78 23.90
N TYR A 117 -1.11 19.57 22.84
CA TYR A 117 -1.04 21.02 22.88
C TYR A 117 -2.37 21.61 22.41
N THR A 118 -2.51 22.94 22.52
CA THR A 118 -3.71 23.65 22.09
C THR A 118 -3.98 23.49 20.58
N SER A 119 -2.93 23.50 19.76
CA SER A 119 -3.04 23.46 18.29
C SER A 119 -2.85 22.07 17.67
N GLN A 120 -2.21 21.13 18.38
CA GLN A 120 -1.84 19.83 17.82
C GLN A 120 -1.51 18.80 18.90
N LEU A 121 -1.50 17.53 18.52
CA LEU A 121 -1.07 16.42 19.36
C LEU A 121 0.22 15.82 18.78
N LEU A 122 1.29 15.82 19.58
CA LEU A 122 2.57 15.21 19.21
C LEU A 122 2.68 13.81 19.80
N ILE A 123 3.08 12.86 18.96
CA ILE A 123 3.43 11.51 19.37
C ILE A 123 4.93 11.35 19.14
N VAL A 124 5.64 11.02 20.20
CA VAL A 124 7.09 10.95 20.23
C VAL A 124 7.52 9.56 20.67
N ARG A 125 8.54 9.03 19.99
CA ARG A 125 9.26 7.86 20.44
C ARG A 125 10.30 8.30 21.46
N ALA A 126 10.19 7.81 22.69
CA ALA A 126 11.04 8.20 23.81
C ALA A 126 12.31 7.32 23.91
N ARG A 127 12.28 6.08 23.41
CA ARG A 127 13.41 5.14 23.41
C ARG A 127 13.50 4.37 22.08
N PRO A 128 14.71 4.06 21.55
CA PRO A 128 16.03 4.32 22.15
C PRO A 128 16.51 5.77 22.06
N GLU A 129 16.00 6.56 21.11
CA GLU A 129 16.29 7.98 20.96
C GLU A 129 14.99 8.79 20.97
N PHE A 130 15.06 10.02 21.47
CA PHE A 130 13.94 10.96 21.42
C PHE A 130 13.70 11.41 19.98
N GLN A 131 12.56 11.05 19.41
CA GLN A 131 12.23 11.37 18.02
C GLN A 131 10.73 11.58 17.85
N VAL A 132 10.34 12.63 17.13
CA VAL A 132 8.93 12.90 16.81
C VAL A 132 8.47 11.89 15.76
N ALA A 133 7.51 11.04 16.13
CA ALA A 133 6.97 10.02 15.24
C ALA A 133 5.82 10.57 14.39
N VAL A 134 4.90 11.33 15.00
CA VAL A 134 3.71 11.86 14.34
C VAL A 134 3.32 13.21 14.96
N SER A 135 2.91 14.16 14.12
CA SER A 135 2.09 15.30 14.55
C SER A 135 0.67 15.11 13.99
N LEU A 136 -0.32 15.13 14.88
CA LEU A 136 -1.74 15.05 14.54
C LEU A 136 -2.38 16.43 14.70
N PRO A 137 -3.17 16.91 13.72
CA PRO A 137 -3.86 18.19 13.77
C PRO A 137 -5.12 18.10 14.65
N VAL A 138 -4.95 17.66 15.90
CA VAL A 138 -6.03 17.57 16.89
C VAL A 138 -5.84 18.67 17.92
N CYS A 139 -6.79 19.60 17.97
CA CYS A 139 -6.78 20.73 18.89
C CYS A 139 -7.54 20.40 20.18
N ASP A 140 -7.14 21.03 21.28
CA ASP A 140 -7.85 21.05 22.56
C ASP A 140 -8.34 19.65 23.02
N ALA A 141 -7.41 18.69 23.03
CA ALA A 141 -7.67 17.39 23.65
C ALA A 141 -7.91 17.57 25.16
N GLU A 142 -9.02 17.03 25.65
CA GLU A 142 -9.43 17.03 27.06
C GLU A 142 -8.89 15.81 27.82
N SER A 143 -8.64 14.70 27.11
CA SER A 143 -8.13 13.48 27.70
C SER A 143 -7.45 12.61 26.65
N LEU A 144 -6.39 11.92 27.08
CA LEU A 144 -5.58 11.01 26.27
C LEU A 144 -5.40 9.68 27.00
N GLU A 145 -5.73 8.57 26.35
CA GLU A 145 -5.54 7.25 26.95
C GLU A 145 -4.96 6.26 25.94
N TRP A 146 -3.86 5.60 26.31
CA TRP A 146 -3.19 4.60 25.49
C TRP A 146 -3.69 3.18 25.79
N SER A 147 -3.87 2.40 24.74
CA SER A 147 -4.06 0.96 24.85
C SER A 147 -3.47 0.25 23.64
N ALA A 148 -2.47 -0.59 23.87
CA ALA A 148 -1.88 -1.46 22.85
C ALA A 148 -1.62 -0.77 21.50
N ARG A 149 -0.83 0.32 21.51
CA ARG A 149 -0.48 1.15 20.33
C ARG A 149 -1.65 1.92 19.68
N GLN A 150 -2.79 1.97 20.34
CA GLN A 150 -3.91 2.83 19.97
C GLN A 150 -3.99 3.95 20.99
N LEU A 151 -4.15 5.18 20.50
CA LEU A 151 -4.35 6.35 21.33
C LEU A 151 -5.80 6.82 21.19
N PHE A 152 -6.54 6.74 22.28
CA PHE A 152 -7.88 7.31 22.37
C PHE A 152 -7.77 8.78 22.79
N ILE A 153 -8.44 9.64 22.04
CA ILE A 153 -8.38 11.09 22.19
C ILE A 153 -9.80 11.59 22.37
N ALA A 154 -10.07 12.27 23.49
CA ALA A 154 -11.30 13.03 23.67
C ALA A 154 -10.99 14.50 23.45
N THR A 155 -11.68 15.13 22.52
CA THR A 155 -11.73 16.60 22.36
C THR A 155 -13.11 17.11 22.75
N SER A 156 -13.27 18.43 22.82
CA SER A 156 -14.57 19.07 23.10
C SER A 156 -15.68 18.70 22.11
N SER A 157 -15.31 18.26 20.90
CA SER A 157 -16.24 17.97 19.82
C SER A 157 -16.28 16.50 19.41
N HIS A 158 -15.16 15.77 19.51
CA HIS A 158 -15.02 14.42 18.98
C HIS A 158 -14.36 13.46 19.98
N ILE A 159 -14.66 12.17 19.85
CA ILE A 159 -13.88 11.09 20.42
C ILE A 159 -13.24 10.35 19.26
N MET A 160 -11.93 10.18 19.29
CA MET A 160 -11.14 9.66 18.19
C MET A 160 -10.22 8.54 18.67
N CYS A 161 -9.85 7.65 17.76
CA CYS A 161 -8.82 6.63 17.96
C CYS A 161 -7.73 6.81 16.91
N ALA A 162 -6.51 7.10 17.34
CA ALA A 162 -5.34 7.12 16.47
C ALA A 162 -4.67 5.76 16.49
N LEU A 163 -4.63 5.12 15.33
CA LEU A 163 -3.87 3.88 15.10
C LEU A 163 -2.45 4.25 14.69
N LEU A 164 -1.47 3.83 15.48
CA LEU A 164 -0.07 4.03 15.16
C LEU A 164 0.52 2.85 14.39
N SER A 165 1.32 3.15 13.37
CA SER A 165 2.17 2.12 12.77
C SER A 165 3.15 1.57 13.83
N PRO A 166 3.39 0.25 13.86
CA PRO A 166 4.35 -0.38 14.76
C PRO A 166 5.80 0.05 14.50
N PHE A 167 6.10 0.57 13.30
CA PHE A 167 7.40 1.13 12.96
C PHE A 167 7.19 2.41 12.14
N PRO A 168 6.84 3.54 12.79
CA PRO A 168 6.63 4.78 12.06
C PRO A 168 7.94 5.16 11.35
N PRO A 169 7.91 5.51 10.06
CA PRO A 169 9.09 5.94 9.34
C PRO A 169 9.69 7.16 10.05
N LEU A 170 11.01 7.13 10.21
CA LEU A 170 11.76 8.15 10.94
C LEU A 170 11.63 9.50 10.22
N VAL A 171 10.97 10.47 10.84
CA VAL A 171 10.89 11.84 10.31
C VAL A 171 12.07 12.63 10.87
N ASN A 172 12.89 13.21 9.98
CA ASN A 172 13.95 14.12 10.40
C ASN A 172 13.33 15.37 11.06
N PRO A 173 13.83 15.82 12.23
CA PRO A 173 13.26 16.96 12.95
C PRO A 173 13.36 18.29 12.16
N SER A 174 14.21 18.36 11.12
CA SER A 174 14.40 19.55 10.29
C SER A 174 13.30 19.81 9.25
N THR A 175 12.38 18.86 9.02
CA THR A 175 11.29 19.02 8.03
C THR A 175 9.95 19.39 8.66
N VAL A 176 9.89 19.61 9.97
CA VAL A 176 8.64 19.98 10.68
C VAL A 176 8.15 21.38 10.30
N SER A 177 8.99 22.20 9.64
CA SER A 177 8.67 23.60 9.34
C SER A 177 8.25 23.89 7.88
N THR A 178 8.17 22.90 7.00
CA THR A 178 7.67 23.12 5.63
C THR A 178 6.74 21.99 5.19
N ALA A 179 5.44 22.28 5.28
CA ALA A 179 4.43 21.60 4.48
C ALA A 179 4.69 21.87 2.98
N ALA A 180 5.57 21.10 2.35
CA ALA A 180 5.54 20.78 0.92
C ALA A 180 6.72 19.87 0.53
N VAL A 181 6.41 18.97 -0.40
CA VAL A 181 7.30 18.15 -1.24
C VAL A 181 7.69 16.79 -0.64
N THR A 182 7.15 15.75 -1.30
CA THR A 182 7.36 14.29 -1.18
C THR A 182 6.47 13.55 -0.17
N PRO A 183 5.51 12.70 -0.62
CA PRO A 183 4.71 11.89 0.31
C PRO A 183 5.59 10.82 1.00
N PRO A 184 5.47 10.60 2.32
CA PRO A 184 6.01 9.39 2.94
C PRO A 184 5.25 8.17 2.41
N ALA A 185 5.96 7.05 2.26
CA ALA A 185 5.46 5.81 1.66
C ALA A 185 4.35 5.09 2.46
N ALA A 186 3.95 5.61 3.63
CA ALA A 186 2.76 5.21 4.38
C ALA A 186 2.40 6.30 5.41
N PRO A 187 1.11 6.55 5.73
CA PRO A 187 0.73 7.49 6.79
C PRO A 187 1.17 6.93 8.16
N PRO A 188 1.93 7.68 8.98
CA PRO A 188 2.52 7.15 10.21
C PRO A 188 1.48 6.95 11.33
N ALA A 189 0.31 7.56 11.19
CA ALA A 189 -0.88 7.27 11.99
C ALA A 189 -2.15 7.46 11.17
N ARG A 190 -3.19 6.69 11.50
CA ARG A 190 -4.55 6.83 10.94
C ARG A 190 -5.53 7.19 12.04
N LEU A 191 -6.38 8.20 11.79
CA LEU A 191 -7.30 8.72 12.79
C LEU A 191 -8.73 8.29 12.47
N ILE A 192 -9.36 7.60 13.42
CA ILE A 192 -10.73 7.09 13.32
C ILE A 192 -11.62 7.91 14.25
N THR A 193 -12.71 8.46 13.73
CA THR A 193 -13.72 9.15 14.56
C THR A 193 -14.69 8.13 15.15
N LEU A 194 -14.74 8.03 16.48
CA LEU A 194 -15.64 7.13 17.22
C LEU A 194 -16.94 7.81 17.63
N ALA A 195 -16.87 9.09 17.98
CA ALA A 195 -18.04 9.91 18.28
C ALA A 195 -17.84 11.37 17.87
N GLY A 196 -18.92 12.07 17.55
CA GLY A 196 -18.90 13.47 17.13
C GLY A 196 -20.22 14.20 17.38
N PRO A 197 -20.31 15.48 17.00
CA PRO A 197 -21.51 16.29 17.17
C PRO A 197 -22.52 15.97 16.05
N GLY A 198 -23.33 14.94 16.26
CA GLY A 198 -24.41 14.55 15.35
C GLY A 198 -23.96 13.74 14.12
N ALA A 199 -24.90 13.00 13.53
CA ALA A 199 -24.65 12.08 12.43
C ALA A 199 -24.20 12.83 11.16
N GLY A 200 -22.91 12.75 10.83
CA GLY A 200 -22.39 13.17 9.51
C GLY A 200 -21.00 13.82 9.48
N GLY A 201 -20.41 14.20 10.61
CA GLY A 201 -19.08 14.83 10.64
C GLY A 201 -17.94 13.83 10.86
N SER A 202 -17.42 13.21 9.80
CA SER A 202 -16.13 12.51 9.87
C SER A 202 -15.01 13.56 9.77
N VAL A 203 -14.20 13.72 10.82
CA VAL A 203 -13.01 14.56 10.75
C VAL A 203 -11.97 13.83 9.88
N ALA A 204 -11.67 14.43 8.73
CA ALA A 204 -10.78 13.88 7.73
C ALA A 204 -9.34 13.71 8.26
N GLY A 205 -8.88 12.47 8.32
CA GLY A 205 -7.51 12.12 8.72
C GLY A 205 -7.16 10.66 8.40
N GLY A 206 -7.19 10.30 7.10
CA GLY A 206 -6.82 8.97 6.58
C GLY A 206 -8.02 8.06 6.37
N ALA A 207 -8.70 8.23 5.23
CA ALA A 207 -10.02 7.64 4.96
C ALA A 207 -9.97 6.10 4.84
N LEU A 208 -10.67 5.42 5.75
CA LEU A 208 -11.33 4.14 5.49
C LEU A 208 -12.77 4.51 5.11
N ALA A 209 -13.01 4.66 3.82
CA ALA A 209 -14.18 5.37 3.30
C ALA A 209 -15.35 4.43 2.98
N GLN A 210 -15.12 3.12 2.91
CA GLN A 210 -16.18 2.18 2.54
C GLN A 210 -17.16 2.04 3.70
N GLU A 211 -18.41 2.37 3.40
CA GLU A 211 -19.53 2.20 4.31
C GLU A 211 -19.57 0.77 4.84
N GLY A 212 -19.60 0.62 6.17
CA GLY A 212 -19.62 -0.66 6.85
C GLY A 212 -18.26 -1.23 7.28
N PHE A 213 -17.12 -0.64 6.88
CA PHE A 213 -15.82 -1.05 7.43
C PHE A 213 -15.63 -0.59 8.87
N LEU A 214 -16.01 0.67 9.16
CA LEU A 214 -15.98 1.25 10.50
C LEU A 214 -17.40 1.49 11.02
N PRO A 215 -17.58 1.50 12.35
CA PRO A 215 -18.87 1.89 12.93
C PRO A 215 -19.18 3.35 12.57
N ALA A 216 -20.46 3.65 12.36
CA ALA A 216 -20.90 5.03 12.24
C ALA A 216 -20.55 5.79 13.54
N PRO A 217 -20.08 7.05 13.46
CA PRO A 217 -19.69 7.80 14.63
C PRO A 217 -20.89 7.99 15.56
N ALA A 218 -20.73 7.63 16.82
CA ALA A 218 -21.74 7.79 17.84
C ALA A 218 -21.94 9.29 18.18
N ILE A 219 -23.06 9.60 18.83
CA ILE A 219 -23.27 10.95 19.37
C ILE A 219 -22.34 11.13 20.58
N ARG A 220 -21.51 12.17 20.56
CA ARG A 220 -20.62 12.48 21.68
C ARG A 220 -21.45 12.86 22.93
N PRO A 221 -21.13 12.29 24.12
CA PRO A 221 -21.72 12.76 25.37
C PRO A 221 -21.39 14.24 25.63
N PRO A 222 -22.32 15.03 26.22
CA PRO A 222 -22.09 16.44 26.47
C PRO A 222 -21.09 16.68 27.62
N GLY A 223 -20.35 17.79 27.54
CA GLY A 223 -19.42 18.25 28.57
C GLY A 223 -18.00 17.65 28.47
N PRO A 224 -17.09 18.06 29.37
CA PRO A 224 -15.74 17.51 29.43
C PRO A 224 -15.73 16.04 29.82
N LEU A 225 -14.88 15.25 29.14
CA LEU A 225 -14.78 13.80 29.31
C LEU A 225 -13.37 13.37 29.71
N ALA A 226 -13.28 12.53 30.74
CA ALA A 226 -12.05 11.81 31.08
C ALA A 226 -12.13 10.37 30.54
N LEU A 227 -11.14 9.95 29.77
CA LEU A 227 -11.04 8.58 29.27
C LEU A 227 -10.43 7.67 30.34
N LEU A 228 -11.02 6.49 30.55
CA LEU A 228 -10.48 5.43 31.42
C LEU A 228 -9.83 4.28 30.64
N GLY A 229 -10.04 4.25 29.33
CA GLY A 229 -9.47 3.27 28.42
C GLY A 229 -10.43 2.13 28.04
N PRO A 230 -10.02 1.29 27.08
CA PRO A 230 -10.84 0.18 26.61
C PRO A 230 -10.84 -0.99 27.60
N ARG A 231 -12.03 -1.46 28.00
CA ARG A 231 -12.24 -2.67 28.81
C ARG A 231 -13.53 -3.35 28.40
N ASP A 232 -13.53 -4.69 28.40
CA ASP A 232 -14.71 -5.51 28.09
C ASP A 232 -15.39 -5.18 26.75
N GLY A 233 -14.60 -4.75 25.76
CA GLY A 233 -15.11 -4.37 24.43
C GLY A 233 -15.77 -2.99 24.36
N CYS A 234 -15.62 -2.16 25.39
CA CYS A 234 -16.10 -0.79 25.43
C CYS A 234 -14.97 0.19 25.81
N LEU A 235 -14.98 1.38 25.25
CA LEU A 235 -14.19 2.52 25.74
C LEU A 235 -14.92 3.13 26.93
N TRP A 236 -14.34 3.01 28.12
CA TRP A 236 -14.90 3.58 29.34
C TRP A 236 -14.45 5.02 29.52
N MET A 237 -15.36 5.85 29.97
CA MET A 237 -15.17 7.28 30.17
C MET A 237 -15.94 7.76 31.39
N VAL A 238 -15.56 8.91 31.93
CA VAL A 238 -16.23 9.56 33.06
C VAL A 238 -16.54 10.99 32.68
N GLY A 239 -17.81 11.38 32.81
CA GLY A 239 -18.22 12.78 32.65
C GLY A 239 -17.89 13.64 33.88
N VAL A 240 -18.07 14.95 33.76
CA VAL A 240 -17.80 15.94 34.83
C VAL A 240 -18.43 15.61 36.18
N LEU A 241 -19.60 14.98 36.16
CA LEU A 241 -20.35 14.61 37.37
C LEU A 241 -19.95 13.24 37.94
N GLY A 242 -18.86 12.63 37.47
CA GLY A 242 -18.44 11.29 37.88
C GLY A 242 -19.29 10.17 37.28
N GLN A 243 -20.14 10.47 36.29
CA GLN A 243 -21.01 9.49 35.66
C GLN A 243 -20.20 8.57 34.73
N PRO A 244 -20.28 7.23 34.89
CA PRO A 244 -19.62 6.30 33.98
C PRO A 244 -20.37 6.27 32.65
N LEU A 245 -19.61 6.42 31.57
CA LEU A 245 -20.07 6.37 30.19
C LEU A 245 -19.26 5.31 29.44
N ALA A 246 -19.89 4.66 28.46
CA ALA A 246 -19.25 3.61 27.67
C ALA A 246 -19.58 3.77 26.19
N LEU A 247 -18.57 3.60 25.34
CA LEU A 247 -18.71 3.57 23.88
C LEU A 247 -18.31 2.20 23.36
N GLY A 248 -19.20 1.53 22.61
CA GLY A 248 -18.95 0.18 22.12
C GLY A 248 -17.81 0.11 21.10
N LEU A 249 -16.84 -0.77 21.32
CA LEU A 249 -15.73 -1.08 20.41
C LEU A 249 -15.89 -2.47 19.77
N SER A 250 -17.09 -3.04 19.82
CA SER A 250 -17.40 -4.41 19.38
C SER A 250 -17.45 -4.58 17.85
N HIS A 251 -17.39 -3.50 17.08
CA HIS A 251 -17.45 -3.56 15.61
C HIS A 251 -16.29 -4.39 15.03
N PRO A 252 -16.57 -5.38 14.16
CA PRO A 252 -15.54 -6.30 13.67
C PRO A 252 -14.42 -5.57 12.91
N GLY A 253 -14.74 -4.57 12.08
CA GLY A 253 -13.71 -3.81 11.37
C GLY A 253 -12.84 -2.95 12.29
N LEU A 254 -13.39 -2.38 13.37
CA LEU A 254 -12.59 -1.67 14.37
C LEU A 254 -11.68 -2.63 15.13
N ARG A 255 -12.18 -3.82 15.46
CA ARG A 255 -11.36 -4.89 16.07
C ARG A 255 -10.24 -5.34 15.13
N CYS A 256 -10.51 -5.56 13.85
CA CYS A 256 -9.46 -5.85 12.86
C CYS A 256 -8.40 -4.75 12.84
N CYS A 257 -8.81 -3.48 12.75
CA CYS A 257 -7.89 -2.35 12.80
C CYS A 257 -7.03 -2.33 14.07
N SER A 258 -7.66 -2.62 15.21
CA SER A 258 -6.99 -2.68 16.52
C SER A 258 -5.94 -3.80 16.58
N MET A 259 -6.23 -4.97 15.99
CA MET A 259 -5.32 -6.11 15.93
C MET A 259 -4.16 -5.84 14.98
N VAL A 260 -4.42 -5.19 13.83
CA VAL A 260 -3.38 -4.73 12.90
C VAL A 260 -2.45 -3.73 13.58
N ALA A 261 -2.98 -2.73 14.30
CA ALA A 261 -2.16 -1.77 15.03
C ALA A 261 -1.34 -2.42 16.17
N ALA A 262 -1.89 -3.46 16.81
CA ALA A 262 -1.18 -4.25 17.80
C ALA A 262 -0.08 -5.16 17.17
N GLY A 263 -0.14 -5.43 15.87
CA GLY A 263 0.76 -6.32 15.13
C GLY A 263 0.28 -7.78 15.07
N ASP A 264 -0.92 -8.10 15.53
CA ASP A 264 -1.53 -9.43 15.38
C ASP A 264 -2.22 -9.56 14.03
N LEU A 265 -1.41 -9.74 12.98
CA LEU A 265 -1.87 -9.84 11.60
C LEU A 265 -2.69 -11.11 11.36
N HIS A 266 -2.32 -12.24 11.97
CA HIS A 266 -3.02 -13.52 11.77
C HIS A 266 -4.39 -13.52 12.45
N GLY A 267 -4.48 -13.01 13.69
CA GLY A 267 -5.75 -12.81 14.38
C GLY A 267 -6.67 -11.86 13.62
N ALA A 268 -6.14 -10.78 13.04
CA ALA A 268 -6.91 -9.88 12.18
C ALA A 268 -7.50 -10.59 10.95
N VAL A 269 -6.71 -11.42 10.27
CA VAL A 269 -7.19 -12.20 9.10
C VAL A 269 -8.25 -13.23 9.50
N SER A 270 -8.05 -13.94 10.61
CA SER A 270 -9.01 -14.92 11.14
C SER A 270 -10.34 -14.27 11.57
N LEU A 271 -10.29 -13.08 12.16
CA LEU A 271 -11.49 -12.35 12.54
C LEU A 271 -12.20 -11.77 11.31
N ALA A 272 -11.45 -11.24 10.35
CA ALA A 272 -11.99 -10.72 9.10
C ALA A 272 -12.73 -11.81 8.31
N SER A 273 -12.13 -13.00 8.15
CA SER A 273 -12.74 -14.11 7.40
C SER A 273 -14.06 -14.60 8.00
N ARG A 274 -14.27 -14.40 9.31
CA ARG A 274 -15.48 -14.85 10.03
C ARG A 274 -16.55 -13.77 10.18
N ALA A 275 -16.16 -12.51 10.37
CA ALA A 275 -17.06 -11.46 10.84
C ALA A 275 -17.16 -10.25 9.90
N LEU A 276 -16.26 -10.12 8.92
CA LEU A 276 -16.26 -9.01 7.97
C LEU A 276 -16.79 -9.48 6.61
N ALA A 277 -17.52 -8.60 5.93
CA ALA A 277 -18.00 -8.87 4.59
C ALA A 277 -16.82 -8.89 3.59
N PRO A 278 -16.84 -9.77 2.58
CA PRO A 278 -15.70 -9.98 1.70
C PRO A 278 -15.30 -8.75 0.89
N ASN A 279 -16.26 -7.88 0.55
CA ASN A 279 -16.03 -6.62 -0.15
C ASN A 279 -15.19 -5.61 0.65
N LEU A 280 -15.07 -5.80 1.97
CA LEU A 280 -14.31 -4.94 2.87
C LEU A 280 -12.88 -5.46 3.12
N HIS A 281 -12.54 -6.64 2.60
CA HIS A 281 -11.20 -7.22 2.76
C HIS A 281 -10.12 -6.42 2.02
N ASP A 282 -10.49 -5.71 0.95
CA ASP A 282 -9.57 -4.84 0.22
C ASP A 282 -9.11 -3.64 1.07
N GLU A 283 -10.03 -3.01 1.82
CA GLU A 283 -9.68 -1.92 2.73
C GLU A 283 -8.81 -2.41 3.90
N LEU A 284 -9.11 -3.60 4.43
CA LEU A 284 -8.28 -4.21 5.47
C LEU A 284 -6.87 -4.51 4.94
N ALA A 285 -6.76 -5.07 3.73
CA ALA A 285 -5.48 -5.35 3.10
C ALA A 285 -4.66 -4.06 2.88
N ALA A 286 -5.31 -2.99 2.42
CA ALA A 286 -4.69 -1.67 2.28
C ALA A 286 -4.22 -1.11 3.63
N LEU A 287 -5.04 -1.23 4.69
CA LEU A 287 -4.66 -0.84 6.05
C LEU A 287 -3.45 -1.65 6.54
N MET A 288 -3.45 -2.96 6.35
CA MET A 288 -2.34 -3.83 6.75
C MET A 288 -1.05 -3.39 6.06
N LEU A 289 -1.09 -3.14 4.74
CA LEU A 289 0.05 -2.65 3.97
C LEU A 289 0.57 -1.30 4.47
N ASP A 290 -0.33 -0.36 4.77
CA ASP A 290 0.05 0.94 5.30
C ASP A 290 0.73 0.85 6.67
N MET A 291 0.31 -0.10 7.51
CA MET A 291 0.80 -0.20 8.88
C MET A 291 2.10 -1.00 9.00
N ASP A 292 2.18 -2.16 8.33
CA ASP A 292 3.25 -3.16 8.50
C ASP A 292 3.99 -3.51 7.20
N GLY A 293 3.64 -2.87 6.08
CA GLY A 293 4.31 -3.03 4.78
C GLY A 293 4.35 -4.48 4.30
N GLN A 294 5.55 -4.98 3.98
CA GLN A 294 5.75 -6.31 3.39
C GLN A 294 5.33 -7.47 4.30
N ARG A 295 5.44 -7.33 5.64
CA ARG A 295 5.03 -8.40 6.57
C ARG A 295 3.52 -8.58 6.56
N ALA A 296 2.80 -7.47 6.55
CA ALA A 296 1.37 -7.43 6.37
C ALA A 296 0.93 -8.00 5.02
N ALA A 297 1.70 -7.77 3.95
CA ALA A 297 1.36 -8.27 2.62
C ALA A 297 1.20 -9.80 2.61
N ALA A 298 2.09 -10.54 3.28
CA ALA A 298 2.03 -12.00 3.35
C ALA A 298 0.77 -12.51 4.08
N ALA A 299 0.33 -11.80 5.12
CA ALA A 299 -0.89 -12.14 5.84
C ALA A 299 -2.16 -11.73 5.07
N ALA A 300 -2.19 -10.51 4.51
CA ALA A 300 -3.31 -9.95 3.77
C ALA A 300 -3.70 -10.79 2.54
N VAL A 301 -2.72 -11.46 1.92
CA VAL A 301 -2.94 -12.37 0.80
C VAL A 301 -3.86 -13.56 1.12
N ASN A 302 -3.95 -13.95 2.40
CA ASN A 302 -4.77 -15.07 2.84
C ASN A 302 -6.23 -14.66 3.11
N LEU A 303 -6.58 -13.38 2.95
CA LEU A 303 -7.96 -12.93 3.06
C LEU A 303 -8.80 -13.53 1.92
N PRO A 304 -9.94 -14.18 2.22
CA PRO A 304 -10.68 -14.97 1.22
C PRO A 304 -11.42 -14.12 0.19
N GLY A 305 -11.77 -12.88 0.56
CA GLY A 305 -12.60 -11.98 -0.24
C GLY A 305 -11.85 -10.87 -0.95
N ILE A 306 -10.52 -10.88 -0.96
CA ILE A 306 -9.75 -9.83 -1.65
C ILE A 306 -10.06 -9.85 -3.16
N SER A 307 -10.15 -8.66 -3.75
CA SER A 307 -10.26 -8.57 -5.20
C SER A 307 -8.99 -9.09 -5.86
N LEU A 308 -9.14 -9.62 -7.07
CA LEU A 308 -8.00 -10.11 -7.86
C LEU A 308 -6.99 -8.99 -8.14
N GLN A 309 -7.43 -7.75 -8.24
CA GLN A 309 -6.58 -6.58 -8.42
C GLN A 309 -5.66 -6.35 -7.20
N THR A 310 -6.23 -6.37 -5.99
CA THR A 310 -5.46 -6.23 -4.74
C THR A 310 -4.56 -7.44 -4.54
N GLN A 311 -5.05 -8.65 -4.83
CA GLN A 311 -4.25 -9.87 -4.78
C GLN A 311 -3.04 -9.81 -5.70
N LEU A 312 -3.20 -9.35 -6.94
CA LEU A 312 -2.11 -9.18 -7.90
C LEU A 312 -1.05 -8.21 -7.35
N ARG A 313 -1.45 -7.04 -6.84
CA ARG A 313 -0.54 -6.06 -6.23
C ARG A 313 0.24 -6.66 -5.06
N LEU A 314 -0.44 -7.38 -4.17
CA LEU A 314 0.17 -8.05 -3.03
C LEU A 314 1.19 -9.11 -3.46
N ARG A 315 0.85 -9.96 -4.44
CA ARG A 315 1.75 -11.02 -4.92
C ARG A 315 2.96 -10.47 -5.68
N ILE A 316 2.81 -9.36 -6.41
CA ILE A 316 3.93 -8.62 -7.03
C ILE A 316 4.88 -8.09 -5.95
N ALA A 317 4.33 -7.49 -4.88
CA ALA A 317 5.11 -6.96 -3.77
C ALA A 317 5.88 -8.06 -3.02
N LEU A 318 5.29 -9.26 -2.88
CA LEU A 318 5.92 -10.44 -2.29
C LEU A 318 6.84 -11.21 -3.25
N ARG A 319 6.93 -10.80 -4.53
CA ARG A 319 7.72 -11.48 -5.57
C ARG A 319 7.28 -12.95 -5.81
N HIS A 320 6.02 -13.26 -5.55
CA HIS A 320 5.41 -14.56 -5.86
C HIS A 320 4.94 -14.58 -7.32
N TRP A 321 5.91 -14.65 -8.25
CA TRP A 321 5.68 -14.46 -9.68
C TRP A 321 4.65 -15.40 -10.30
N GLN A 322 4.68 -16.69 -9.94
CA GLN A 322 3.74 -17.66 -10.48
C GLN A 322 2.29 -17.29 -10.17
N GLN A 323 2.00 -17.00 -8.90
CA GLN A 323 0.65 -16.63 -8.45
C GLN A 323 0.23 -15.25 -8.95
N ALA A 324 1.18 -14.33 -9.16
CA ALA A 324 0.91 -13.05 -9.79
C ALA A 324 0.49 -13.23 -11.26
N VAL A 325 1.16 -14.12 -12.00
CA VAL A 325 0.79 -14.45 -13.39
C VAL A 325 -0.58 -15.12 -13.45
N GLU A 326 -0.88 -16.04 -12.51
CA GLU A 326 -2.20 -16.68 -12.42
C GLU A 326 -3.31 -15.64 -12.15
N ALA A 327 -3.09 -14.70 -11.24
CA ALA A 327 -4.03 -13.62 -10.96
C ALA A 327 -4.19 -12.65 -12.15
N ALA A 328 -3.10 -12.34 -12.86
CA ALA A 328 -3.12 -11.51 -14.07
C ALA A 328 -3.91 -12.17 -15.20
N ASP A 329 -3.71 -13.47 -15.44
CA ASP A 329 -4.44 -14.23 -16.45
C ASP A 329 -5.95 -14.30 -16.12
N ALA A 330 -6.31 -14.53 -14.84
CA ALA A 330 -7.70 -14.47 -14.40
C ALA A 330 -8.33 -13.07 -14.60
N LEU A 331 -7.60 -12.00 -14.29
CA LEU A 331 -8.06 -10.62 -14.53
C LEU A 331 -8.26 -10.32 -16.01
N LEU A 332 -7.38 -10.81 -16.89
CA LEU A 332 -7.50 -10.64 -18.34
C LEU A 332 -8.69 -11.41 -18.94
N LEU A 333 -9.12 -12.49 -18.29
CA LEU A 333 -10.37 -13.18 -18.61
C LEU A 333 -11.62 -12.49 -18.02
N GLY A 334 -11.48 -11.42 -17.25
CA GLY A 334 -12.60 -10.65 -16.70
C GLY A 334 -13.09 -11.10 -15.33
N TYR A 335 -12.35 -11.98 -14.64
CA TYR A 335 -12.66 -12.29 -13.24
C TYR A 335 -12.29 -11.11 -12.34
N THR A 336 -13.19 -10.70 -11.45
CA THR A 336 -12.94 -9.66 -10.44
C THR A 336 -12.63 -10.23 -9.06
N VAL A 337 -13.16 -11.43 -8.78
CA VAL A 337 -13.00 -12.19 -7.54
C VAL A 337 -12.29 -13.50 -7.85
N ARG A 338 -11.58 -14.05 -6.86
CA ARG A 338 -10.88 -15.33 -6.97
C ARG A 338 -11.83 -16.41 -7.54
N PRO A 339 -11.47 -17.08 -8.64
CA PRO A 339 -12.28 -18.15 -9.19
C PRO A 339 -12.31 -19.34 -8.21
N PRO A 340 -13.41 -20.11 -8.15
CA PRO A 340 -13.49 -21.31 -7.32
C PRO A 340 -12.40 -22.32 -7.69
N PRO A 341 -11.88 -23.10 -6.71
CA PRO A 341 -10.87 -24.11 -6.98
C PRO A 341 -11.36 -25.08 -8.07
N GLY A 342 -10.49 -25.36 -9.04
CA GLY A 342 -10.77 -26.24 -10.18
C GLY A 342 -11.52 -25.61 -11.37
N GLN A 343 -12.03 -24.38 -11.26
CA GLN A 343 -12.70 -23.71 -12.39
C GLN A 343 -11.75 -22.90 -13.28
N PHE A 344 -10.58 -22.55 -12.76
CA PHE A 344 -9.58 -21.77 -13.48
C PHE A 344 -8.21 -22.44 -13.39
N CYS A 345 -7.54 -22.54 -14.53
CA CYS A 345 -6.14 -22.96 -14.63
C CYS A 345 -5.46 -22.00 -15.59
N SER A 346 -4.46 -21.26 -15.10
CA SER A 346 -3.72 -20.35 -15.97
C SER A 346 -2.91 -21.14 -16.98
N SER A 347 -3.25 -20.96 -18.26
CA SER A 347 -2.47 -21.54 -19.36
C SER A 347 -1.07 -20.92 -19.42
N VAL A 348 -0.97 -19.62 -19.11
CA VAL A 348 0.28 -18.86 -19.09
C VAL A 348 1.20 -19.38 -17.99
N ALA A 349 0.72 -19.46 -16.75
CA ALA A 349 1.55 -19.90 -15.63
C ALA A 349 1.98 -21.37 -15.79
N THR A 350 1.07 -22.23 -16.26
CA THR A 350 1.38 -23.64 -16.50
C THR A 350 2.51 -23.79 -17.52
N VAL A 351 2.44 -23.10 -18.67
CA VAL A 351 3.47 -23.22 -19.72
C VAL A 351 4.77 -22.54 -19.30
N ALA A 352 4.69 -21.35 -18.69
CA ALA A 352 5.87 -20.54 -18.39
C ALA A 352 6.71 -21.10 -17.23
N PHE A 353 6.08 -21.75 -16.24
CA PHE A 353 6.78 -22.29 -15.07
C PHE A 353 6.96 -23.82 -15.09
N ALA A 354 6.30 -24.58 -15.97
CA ALA A 354 6.50 -26.04 -16.06
C ALA A 354 7.89 -26.44 -16.61
N ASN A 355 8.54 -25.58 -17.39
CA ASN A 355 9.82 -25.91 -18.05
C ASN A 355 11.03 -25.93 -17.09
N GLY A 356 10.86 -25.62 -15.81
CA GLY A 356 11.92 -25.66 -14.80
C GLY A 356 12.23 -27.05 -14.23
N HIS A 357 11.39 -28.06 -14.46
CA HIS A 357 11.67 -29.44 -14.06
C HIS A 357 12.08 -30.24 -15.30
N GLY A 358 13.36 -30.16 -15.65
CA GLY A 358 13.98 -31.01 -16.65
C GLY A 358 13.90 -32.48 -16.22
N GLY A 359 12.91 -33.20 -16.74
CA GLY A 359 12.75 -34.63 -16.53
C GLY A 359 11.38 -35.06 -17.04
N GLY A 360 11.32 -35.52 -18.29
CA GLY A 360 10.08 -35.98 -18.90
C GLY A 360 9.44 -37.11 -18.10
N HIS A 361 8.29 -36.84 -17.49
CA HIS A 361 7.15 -37.74 -17.32
C HIS A 361 5.97 -36.92 -16.79
N SER A 362 4.90 -36.85 -17.59
CA SER A 362 3.55 -36.41 -17.21
C SER A 362 2.67 -37.65 -17.43
N PHE A 363 1.84 -38.18 -16.52
CA PHE A 363 1.17 -37.68 -15.33
C PHE A 363 1.19 -38.74 -14.21
N ALA A 364 1.24 -38.31 -12.95
CA ALA A 364 0.53 -38.96 -11.85
C ALA A 364 0.15 -37.92 -10.79
N TYR A 365 -1.12 -37.94 -10.37
CA TYR A 365 -1.61 -37.26 -9.18
C TYR A 365 -0.79 -37.70 -7.96
N GLY A 366 -0.16 -36.75 -7.25
CA GLY A 366 0.44 -37.01 -5.94
C GLY A 366 1.73 -36.23 -5.69
N GLY A 367 1.62 -35.14 -4.92
CA GLY A 367 2.71 -34.57 -4.13
C GLY A 367 3.81 -33.81 -4.90
N GLY A 368 3.59 -32.49 -5.11
CA GLY A 368 4.58 -31.63 -5.78
C GLY A 368 4.33 -30.12 -5.69
N GLY A 369 3.99 -29.61 -4.50
CA GLY A 369 4.56 -28.38 -3.94
C GLY A 369 4.46 -27.02 -4.64
N GLY A 370 3.45 -26.73 -5.46
CA GLY A 370 3.14 -25.36 -5.89
C GLY A 370 1.67 -25.06 -5.64
N THR A 371 1.35 -24.17 -4.70
CA THR A 371 -0.06 -23.85 -4.40
C THR A 371 -0.65 -23.02 -5.54
N ARG A 372 -1.66 -23.59 -6.21
CA ARG A 372 -2.39 -22.92 -7.29
C ARG A 372 -3.34 -21.87 -6.71
N LEU A 373 -3.71 -20.88 -7.51
CA LEU A 373 -4.77 -19.92 -7.20
C LEU A 373 -6.09 -20.67 -6.86
N GLY A 374 -6.37 -20.86 -5.56
CA GLY A 374 -7.52 -21.61 -5.06
C GLY A 374 -7.19 -22.71 -4.04
N ASP A 375 -5.94 -23.20 -4.02
CA ASP A 375 -5.51 -24.31 -3.15
C ASP A 375 -5.01 -23.84 -1.76
N ASP A 376 -4.80 -22.53 -1.57
CA ASP A 376 -4.27 -21.94 -0.33
C ASP A 376 -5.26 -21.93 0.86
N PHE A 377 -6.49 -22.44 0.71
CA PHE A 377 -7.43 -22.51 1.83
C PHE A 377 -7.35 -23.88 2.52
N VAL A 378 -6.48 -23.97 3.52
CA VAL A 378 -6.66 -24.98 4.57
C VAL A 378 -7.84 -24.50 5.41
N ASP A 379 -8.95 -25.23 5.31
CA ASP A 379 -10.12 -25.02 6.13
C ASP A 379 -9.78 -25.31 7.61
N LEU A 380 -9.37 -24.27 8.34
CA LEU A 380 -9.03 -24.35 9.76
C LEU A 380 -10.26 -24.59 10.65
N SER A 381 -11.46 -24.72 10.07
CA SER A 381 -12.66 -25.13 10.80
C SER A 381 -12.70 -26.63 11.14
N MET A 382 -11.78 -27.44 10.61
CA MET A 382 -11.74 -28.90 10.82
C MET A 382 -10.76 -29.36 11.92
N ALA A 383 -10.22 -28.46 12.73
CA ALA A 383 -9.31 -28.80 13.83
C ALA A 383 -10.02 -29.14 15.17
N GLU A 384 -11.32 -29.45 15.15
CA GLU A 384 -12.02 -30.05 16.29
C GLU A 384 -12.74 -31.34 15.87
N GLY A 385 -12.11 -32.47 16.20
CA GLY A 385 -12.72 -33.78 16.47
C GLY A 385 -13.84 -34.28 15.55
N GLY A 386 -13.50 -35.11 14.56
CA GLY A 386 -14.47 -35.97 13.87
C GLY A 386 -13.78 -37.00 12.97
N ALA A 387 -13.88 -38.28 13.32
CA ALA A 387 -13.35 -39.40 12.52
C ALA A 387 -14.05 -39.48 11.15
N PRO A 388 -13.34 -39.86 10.06
CA PRO A 388 -13.99 -40.02 8.76
C PRO A 388 -14.78 -41.33 8.70
N ALA A 389 -16.10 -41.21 8.67
CA ALA A 389 -17.01 -42.25 8.21
C ALA A 389 -16.97 -42.29 6.67
N ASN A 390 -16.14 -43.16 6.11
CA ASN A 390 -16.30 -43.81 4.80
C ASN A 390 -15.01 -44.55 4.43
N ALA A 391 -14.83 -45.74 5.02
CA ALA A 391 -13.90 -46.74 4.51
C ALA A 391 -14.73 -47.84 3.83
N PRO A 392 -14.44 -48.22 2.57
CA PRO A 392 -15.11 -49.35 1.93
C PRO A 392 -14.68 -50.67 2.59
N ALA A 393 -15.66 -51.54 2.79
CA ALA A 393 -15.48 -52.87 3.37
C ALA A 393 -14.98 -53.86 2.31
N HIS A 394 -13.87 -54.52 2.64
CA HIS A 394 -13.27 -55.70 2.01
C HIS A 394 -12.47 -55.57 0.69
N PRO A 395 -11.33 -56.28 0.57
CA PRO A 395 -10.34 -56.06 -0.48
C PRO A 395 -10.41 -57.06 -1.66
N GLU A 396 -11.56 -57.68 -1.94
CA GLU A 396 -11.65 -58.73 -2.98
C GLU A 396 -12.57 -58.43 -4.18
N ASP A 397 -13.22 -57.26 -4.25
CA ASP A 397 -14.03 -56.86 -5.41
C ASP A 397 -13.39 -55.74 -6.26
N LEU A 398 -12.06 -55.68 -6.34
CA LEU A 398 -11.37 -54.81 -7.30
C LEU A 398 -11.30 -55.48 -8.68
N ASP A 399 -12.12 -55.02 -9.62
CA ASP A 399 -12.02 -55.41 -11.04
C ASP A 399 -10.80 -54.72 -11.69
N TRP A 400 -9.71 -55.48 -11.85
CA TRP A 400 -8.44 -55.01 -12.39
C TRP A 400 -8.47 -54.75 -13.91
N THR A 401 -9.61 -54.93 -14.59
CA THR A 401 -9.70 -54.82 -16.06
C THR A 401 -10.36 -53.55 -16.58
N GLU A 402 -10.94 -52.73 -15.69
CA GLU A 402 -11.57 -51.45 -16.02
C GLU A 402 -10.60 -50.35 -16.52
N PRO A 403 -9.34 -50.21 -16.03
CA PRO A 403 -8.44 -49.14 -16.47
C PRO A 403 -7.79 -49.39 -17.85
N LEU A 404 -7.97 -50.57 -18.44
CA LEU A 404 -7.42 -50.90 -19.77
C LEU A 404 -8.40 -50.61 -20.91
N ARG A 405 -9.71 -50.52 -20.65
CA ARG A 405 -10.72 -50.17 -21.67
C ARG A 405 -10.92 -48.67 -21.84
N THR A 406 -10.59 -47.87 -20.83
CA THR A 406 -10.68 -46.40 -20.88
C THR A 406 -9.43 -45.73 -21.46
N ALA A 407 -8.29 -46.45 -21.52
CA ALA A 407 -7.02 -45.93 -22.03
C ALA A 407 -6.94 -45.80 -23.57
N SER A 408 -7.77 -46.52 -24.33
CA SER A 408 -7.69 -46.50 -25.81
C SER A 408 -8.60 -45.49 -26.50
N SER A 409 -9.49 -44.80 -25.78
CA SER A 409 -10.43 -43.83 -26.36
C SER A 409 -10.17 -42.36 -25.96
N SER A 410 -9.35 -42.08 -24.94
CA SER A 410 -9.23 -40.72 -24.40
C SER A 410 -8.14 -39.85 -25.06
N ALA A 411 -7.11 -40.46 -25.67
CA ALA A 411 -5.96 -39.72 -26.23
C ALA A 411 -6.30 -38.93 -27.51
N ARG A 412 -7.39 -39.27 -28.22
CA ARG A 412 -7.84 -38.54 -29.42
C ARG A 412 -8.98 -37.56 -29.14
N ALA A 413 -9.63 -37.64 -27.97
CA ALA A 413 -10.67 -36.72 -27.53
C ALA A 413 -10.10 -35.48 -26.81
N ALA A 414 -9.00 -35.63 -26.07
CA ALA A 414 -8.40 -34.55 -25.29
C ALA A 414 -7.78 -33.42 -26.13
N ALA A 415 -7.21 -33.74 -27.31
CA ALA A 415 -6.63 -32.72 -28.20
C ALA A 415 -7.70 -31.90 -28.96
N THR A 416 -8.89 -32.48 -29.16
CA THR A 416 -10.01 -31.83 -29.87
C THR A 416 -10.91 -31.03 -28.92
N ALA A 417 -10.98 -31.41 -27.64
CA ALA A 417 -11.75 -30.71 -26.61
C ALA A 417 -11.15 -29.36 -26.20
N VAL A 418 -9.81 -29.21 -26.20
CA VAL A 418 -9.12 -27.95 -25.84
C VAL A 418 -9.32 -26.86 -26.91
N VAL A 419 -9.64 -27.23 -28.15
CA VAL A 419 -10.01 -26.28 -29.21
C VAL A 419 -11.51 -25.95 -29.18
N ALA A 420 -12.35 -26.86 -28.66
CA ALA A 420 -13.80 -26.67 -28.55
C ALA A 420 -14.24 -25.91 -27.28
N SER A 421 -13.42 -25.83 -26.23
CA SER A 421 -13.74 -25.14 -24.97
C SER A 421 -13.50 -23.62 -24.99
N ARG A 422 -13.32 -23.00 -26.16
CA ARG A 422 -13.20 -21.55 -26.31
C ARG A 422 -14.54 -20.80 -26.26
N ALA A 423 -15.63 -21.51 -25.97
CA ALA A 423 -16.92 -20.94 -25.61
C ALA A 423 -17.44 -21.68 -24.36
N PRO A 424 -17.71 -20.99 -23.23
CA PRO A 424 -18.38 -21.63 -22.11
C PRO A 424 -19.83 -21.93 -22.47
N GLY A 425 -20.31 -23.08 -21.98
CA GLY A 425 -21.70 -23.50 -22.09
C GLY A 425 -22.67 -22.43 -21.57
N ARG A 426 -23.79 -22.33 -22.27
CA ARG A 426 -24.78 -21.24 -22.25
C ARG A 426 -25.69 -21.23 -21.01
N ASP A 427 -25.42 -22.06 -20.01
CA ASP A 427 -26.32 -22.29 -18.88
C ASP A 427 -25.66 -21.86 -17.56
N GLY A 428 -25.44 -20.55 -17.43
CA GLY A 428 -25.06 -19.86 -16.20
C GLY A 428 -25.49 -18.40 -16.31
N PRO A 429 -25.79 -17.70 -15.19
CA PRO A 429 -26.30 -16.33 -15.24
C PRO A 429 -25.33 -15.46 -16.07
N SER A 430 -25.85 -14.81 -17.10
CA SER A 430 -25.07 -14.04 -18.06
C SER A 430 -24.38 -12.86 -17.37
N VAL A 431 -23.17 -13.07 -16.90
CA VAL A 431 -22.26 -11.97 -16.56
C VAL A 431 -21.84 -11.37 -17.89
N ALA A 432 -22.20 -10.12 -18.13
CA ALA A 432 -21.71 -9.39 -19.30
C ALA A 432 -20.18 -9.37 -19.23
N TRP A 433 -19.51 -10.02 -20.18
CA TRP A 433 -18.06 -10.05 -20.28
C TRP A 433 -17.58 -8.65 -20.66
N GLY A 434 -17.38 -7.79 -19.66
CA GLY A 434 -16.66 -6.54 -19.82
C GLY A 434 -15.21 -6.86 -20.14
N GLY A 435 -14.68 -6.26 -21.21
CA GLY A 435 -13.24 -6.32 -21.49
C GLY A 435 -12.43 -5.82 -20.29
N PRO A 436 -11.11 -6.11 -20.25
CA PRO A 436 -10.25 -5.71 -19.15
C PRO A 436 -10.31 -4.19 -18.95
N THR A 437 -10.44 -3.74 -17.70
CA THR A 437 -10.43 -2.31 -17.36
C THR A 437 -9.03 -1.72 -17.60
N ALA A 438 -8.96 -0.41 -17.88
CA ALA A 438 -7.69 0.27 -18.13
C ALA A 438 -6.69 0.10 -16.96
N ASP A 439 -7.18 0.13 -15.72
CA ASP A 439 -6.37 -0.11 -14.51
C ASP A 439 -5.80 -1.52 -14.45
N THR A 440 -6.58 -2.51 -14.89
CA THR A 440 -6.14 -3.92 -14.94
C THR A 440 -4.99 -4.07 -15.92
N VAL A 441 -5.13 -3.48 -17.11
CA VAL A 441 -4.08 -3.47 -18.13
C VAL A 441 -2.80 -2.82 -17.61
N GLN A 442 -2.90 -1.67 -16.96
CA GLN A 442 -1.74 -0.99 -16.39
C GLN A 442 -1.02 -1.85 -15.34
N LEU A 443 -1.77 -2.57 -14.50
CA LEU A 443 -1.18 -3.48 -13.51
C LEU A 443 -0.47 -4.67 -14.16
N VAL A 444 -1.03 -5.24 -15.23
CA VAL A 444 -0.39 -6.33 -15.97
C VAL A 444 0.87 -5.84 -16.69
N LEU A 445 0.85 -4.65 -17.29
CA LEU A 445 2.04 -4.04 -17.89
C LEU A 445 3.13 -3.77 -16.83
N GLY A 446 2.76 -3.26 -15.66
CA GLY A 446 3.68 -3.12 -14.53
C GLY A 446 4.27 -4.45 -14.05
N LEU A 447 3.46 -5.52 -13.98
CA LEU A 447 3.94 -6.87 -13.71
C LEU A 447 4.97 -7.32 -14.76
N MET A 448 4.70 -7.07 -16.05
CA MET A 448 5.60 -7.48 -17.13
C MET A 448 6.95 -6.77 -17.04
N GLU A 449 6.98 -5.48 -16.71
CA GLU A 449 8.22 -4.76 -16.44
C GLU A 449 8.98 -5.35 -15.25
N ASP A 450 8.28 -5.68 -14.16
CA ASP A 450 8.88 -6.29 -12.97
C ASP A 450 9.43 -7.69 -13.24
N LEU A 451 8.72 -8.51 -14.02
CA LEU A 451 9.19 -9.81 -14.49
C LEU A 451 10.41 -9.68 -15.39
N GLN A 452 10.44 -8.64 -16.23
CA GLN A 452 11.58 -8.35 -17.10
C GLN A 452 12.81 -7.92 -16.28
N ARG A 453 12.63 -7.06 -15.27
CA ARG A 453 13.69 -6.69 -14.32
C ARG A 453 14.22 -7.92 -13.57
N ALA A 454 13.36 -8.91 -13.31
CA ALA A 454 13.73 -10.19 -12.73
C ALA A 454 14.37 -11.20 -13.72
N GLY A 455 14.48 -10.85 -15.01
CA GLY A 455 15.06 -11.71 -16.05
C GLY A 455 14.14 -12.83 -16.55
N LEU A 456 12.85 -12.83 -16.18
CA LEU A 456 11.87 -13.86 -16.55
C LEU A 456 11.23 -13.59 -17.93
N HIS A 457 12.07 -13.48 -18.97
CA HIS A 457 11.64 -13.08 -20.31
C HIS A 457 10.62 -14.04 -20.95
N ASP A 458 10.73 -15.35 -20.71
CA ASP A 458 9.80 -16.34 -21.25
C ASP A 458 8.38 -16.19 -20.70
N VAL A 459 8.27 -15.88 -19.40
CA VAL A 459 6.98 -15.59 -18.74
C VAL A 459 6.32 -14.37 -19.38
N VAL A 460 7.11 -13.33 -19.65
CA VAL A 460 6.62 -12.11 -20.31
C VAL A 460 6.10 -12.43 -21.72
N ARG A 461 6.78 -13.28 -22.50
CA ARG A 461 6.29 -13.71 -23.84
C ARG A 461 4.91 -14.35 -23.77
N HIS A 462 4.68 -15.20 -22.78
CA HIS A 462 3.39 -15.86 -22.61
C HIS A 462 2.29 -14.88 -22.16
N LEU A 463 2.61 -13.89 -21.31
CA LEU A 463 1.68 -12.84 -20.89
C LEU A 463 1.30 -11.84 -21.99
N VAL A 464 2.18 -11.60 -22.98
CA VAL A 464 1.88 -10.72 -24.13
C VAL A 464 0.74 -11.27 -24.97
N THR A 465 0.64 -12.60 -25.11
CA THR A 465 -0.33 -13.25 -26.00
C THR A 465 -1.79 -12.90 -25.69
N PRO A 466 -2.29 -13.02 -24.43
CA PRO A 466 -3.66 -12.61 -24.10
C PRO A 466 -3.87 -11.09 -24.23
N LEU A 467 -2.86 -10.25 -23.99
CA LEU A 467 -2.96 -8.81 -24.20
C LEU A 467 -3.09 -8.44 -25.69
N LEU A 468 -2.41 -9.15 -26.59
CA LEU A 468 -2.54 -8.96 -28.03
C LEU A 468 -3.95 -9.28 -28.54
N VAL A 469 -4.60 -10.29 -27.95
CA VAL A 469 -6.00 -10.61 -28.27
C VAL A 469 -6.93 -9.48 -27.86
N ASN A 470 -6.63 -8.82 -26.73
CA ASN A 470 -7.41 -7.71 -26.18
C ASN A 470 -6.89 -6.32 -26.63
N ALA A 471 -6.02 -6.25 -27.63
CA ALA A 471 -5.32 -5.02 -28.01
C ALA A 471 -6.25 -3.88 -28.45
N VAL A 472 -7.46 -4.22 -28.93
CA VAL A 472 -8.51 -3.26 -29.31
C VAL A 472 -8.94 -2.37 -28.13
N PHE A 473 -8.86 -2.89 -26.90
CA PHE A 473 -9.24 -2.18 -25.68
C PHE A 473 -8.09 -1.37 -25.08
N LEU A 474 -6.88 -1.45 -25.63
CA LEU A 474 -5.70 -0.75 -25.11
C LEU A 474 -5.68 0.72 -25.57
N GLY A 475 -5.30 1.60 -24.65
CA GLY A 475 -4.97 3.00 -24.94
C GLY A 475 -3.63 3.13 -25.66
N GLY A 476 -3.41 4.27 -26.34
CA GLY A 476 -2.17 4.50 -27.10
C GLY A 476 -0.89 4.42 -26.26
N GLU A 477 -0.91 4.88 -25.01
CA GLU A 477 0.23 4.75 -24.10
C GLU A 477 0.48 3.29 -23.70
N GLN A 478 -0.58 2.54 -23.40
CA GLN A 478 -0.49 1.12 -23.04
C GLN A 478 0.07 0.29 -24.21
N LEU A 479 -0.35 0.59 -25.44
CA LEU A 479 0.19 -0.02 -26.66
C LEU A 479 1.66 0.30 -26.87
N ARG A 480 2.08 1.53 -26.56
CA ARG A 480 3.49 1.95 -26.62
C ARG A 480 4.35 1.15 -25.65
N THR A 481 3.90 1.03 -24.40
CA THR A 481 4.58 0.26 -23.36
C THR A 481 4.60 -1.23 -23.71
N LEU A 482 3.50 -1.78 -24.23
CA LEU A 482 3.48 -3.16 -24.72
C LEU A 482 4.47 -3.38 -25.87
N GLY A 483 4.51 -2.48 -26.85
CA GLY A 483 5.44 -2.54 -27.97
C GLY A 483 6.91 -2.47 -27.54
N SER A 484 7.24 -1.62 -26.55
CA SER A 484 8.60 -1.54 -26.01
C SER A 484 8.99 -2.83 -25.27
N ILE A 485 8.09 -3.39 -24.44
CA ILE A 485 8.32 -4.66 -23.74
C ILE A 485 8.51 -5.80 -24.75
N MET A 486 7.64 -5.90 -25.77
CA MET A 486 7.76 -6.93 -26.81
C MET A 486 9.10 -6.87 -27.55
N ALA A 487 9.59 -5.66 -27.86
CA ALA A 487 10.88 -5.48 -28.51
C ALA A 487 12.05 -5.89 -27.60
N GLN A 488 11.99 -5.54 -26.31
CA GLN A 488 13.02 -5.89 -25.32
C GLN A 488 13.08 -7.40 -25.06
N VAL A 489 11.94 -8.08 -25.11
CA VAL A 489 11.84 -9.54 -24.92
C VAL A 489 12.14 -10.33 -26.23
N GLY A 490 12.36 -9.64 -27.34
CA GLY A 490 12.74 -10.23 -28.63
C GLY A 490 11.58 -10.79 -29.45
N MET A 491 10.34 -10.38 -29.19
CA MET A 491 9.14 -10.81 -29.93
C MET A 491 8.95 -10.06 -31.27
N LYS A 492 10.02 -9.98 -32.08
CA LYS A 492 10.00 -9.21 -33.33
C LYS A 492 8.95 -9.70 -34.34
N MET A 493 8.66 -11.01 -34.34
CA MET A 493 7.70 -11.64 -35.26
C MET A 493 6.24 -11.39 -34.89
N ASP A 494 5.95 -11.05 -33.63
CA ASP A 494 4.59 -10.80 -33.15
C ASP A 494 4.24 -9.31 -33.12
N LEU A 495 5.23 -8.41 -33.21
CA LEU A 495 4.98 -6.97 -33.33
C LEU A 495 4.05 -6.58 -34.50
N PRO A 496 4.13 -7.21 -35.69
CA PRO A 496 3.18 -6.94 -36.76
C PRO A 496 1.74 -7.23 -36.34
N LYS A 497 1.48 -8.25 -35.51
CA LYS A 497 0.12 -8.56 -35.04
C LYS A 497 -0.45 -7.42 -34.18
N LEU A 498 0.39 -6.78 -33.36
CA LEU A 498 0.02 -5.59 -32.61
C LEU A 498 -0.38 -4.46 -33.57
N LEU A 499 0.40 -4.23 -34.63
CA LEU A 499 0.10 -3.19 -35.62
C LEU A 499 -1.25 -3.41 -36.33
N HIS A 500 -1.56 -4.65 -36.72
CA HIS A 500 -2.84 -4.98 -37.36
C HIS A 500 -4.03 -4.85 -36.39
N SER A 501 -3.81 -5.05 -35.10
CA SER A 501 -4.86 -4.91 -34.08
C SER A 501 -5.21 -3.46 -33.73
N VAL A 502 -4.32 -2.50 -34.05
CA VAL A 502 -4.48 -1.07 -33.78
C VAL A 502 -5.18 -0.33 -34.93
N ALA A 503 -5.20 -0.92 -36.12
CA ALA A 503 -5.66 -0.27 -37.36
C ALA A 503 -7.16 0.12 -37.42
N PRO A 504 -8.13 -0.52 -36.73
CA PRO A 504 -9.53 -0.11 -36.80
C PRO A 504 -10.02 0.58 -35.52
N GLY A 505 -10.08 1.91 -35.48
CA GLY A 505 -10.89 2.66 -34.50
C GLY A 505 -10.19 3.83 -33.82
N ALA A 506 -10.79 5.01 -33.98
CA ALA A 506 -10.33 6.35 -33.61
C ALA A 506 -9.98 6.52 -32.12
N ASP A 507 -8.74 7.00 -31.87
CA ASP A 507 -8.37 8.14 -31.02
C ASP A 507 -6.89 8.49 -31.35
N SER A 508 -6.72 9.58 -32.11
CA SER A 508 -5.74 9.75 -33.22
C SER A 508 -4.43 10.46 -32.84
N SER A 509 -3.65 9.91 -31.91
CA SER A 509 -2.23 10.28 -31.79
C SER A 509 -1.42 9.25 -31.02
N GLY A 510 -1.97 8.75 -29.92
CA GLY A 510 -1.33 7.73 -29.11
C GLY A 510 -1.23 6.37 -29.83
N ARG A 511 -2.28 6.00 -30.57
CA ARG A 511 -2.35 4.75 -31.34
C ARG A 511 -1.47 4.78 -32.58
N GLU A 512 -1.46 5.88 -33.31
CA GLU A 512 -0.54 6.14 -34.44
C GLU A 512 0.92 6.10 -33.98
N ALA A 513 1.26 6.78 -32.88
CA ALA A 513 2.61 6.73 -32.31
C ALA A 513 3.02 5.30 -31.88
N ALA A 514 2.08 4.51 -31.35
CA ALA A 514 2.36 3.12 -30.99
C ALA A 514 2.52 2.22 -32.23
N ALA A 515 1.73 2.44 -33.28
CA ALA A 515 1.87 1.74 -34.55
C ALA A 515 3.21 2.08 -35.23
N LEU A 516 3.60 3.36 -35.26
CA LEU A 516 4.90 3.80 -35.76
C LEU A 516 6.06 3.18 -34.98
N LEU A 517 5.97 3.14 -33.64
CA LEU A 517 6.97 2.48 -32.81
C LEU A 517 7.04 0.98 -33.07
N ALA A 518 5.90 0.30 -33.21
CA ALA A 518 5.88 -1.12 -33.54
C ALA A 518 6.48 -1.39 -34.94
N ALA A 519 6.17 -0.56 -35.93
CA ALA A 519 6.74 -0.68 -37.27
C ALA A 519 8.26 -0.43 -37.27
N MET A 520 8.76 0.54 -36.50
CA MET A 520 10.19 0.79 -36.33
C MET A 520 10.91 -0.38 -35.63
N LEU A 521 10.35 -0.86 -34.52
CA LEU A 521 10.96 -1.92 -33.70
C LEU A 521 10.95 -3.29 -34.39
N SER A 522 9.98 -3.53 -35.28
CA SER A 522 9.91 -4.75 -36.08
C SER A 522 10.77 -4.72 -37.35
N GLY A 523 11.39 -3.57 -37.68
CA GLY A 523 12.18 -3.40 -38.90
C GLY A 523 11.34 -3.38 -40.19
N HIS A 524 10.01 -3.26 -40.10
CA HIS A 524 9.13 -3.19 -41.27
C HIS A 524 9.05 -1.75 -41.77
N THR A 525 10.12 -1.31 -42.43
CA THR A 525 10.30 0.06 -42.94
C THR A 525 9.20 0.49 -43.92
N ALA A 526 8.59 -0.43 -44.66
CA ALA A 526 7.46 -0.17 -45.54
C ALA A 526 6.18 0.24 -44.77
N LEU A 527 5.89 -0.42 -43.64
CA LEU A 527 4.70 -0.10 -42.82
C LEU A 527 4.86 1.24 -42.09
N VAL A 528 6.07 1.58 -41.65
CA VAL A 528 6.35 2.91 -41.08
C VAL A 528 6.09 3.99 -42.14
N GLN A 529 6.54 3.75 -43.37
CA GLN A 529 6.38 4.68 -44.47
C GLN A 529 4.91 4.90 -44.84
N ASP A 530 4.11 3.83 -44.87
CA ASP A 530 2.68 3.92 -45.17
C ASP A 530 1.91 4.64 -44.05
N SER A 531 2.23 4.36 -42.77
CA SER A 531 1.67 5.11 -41.64
C SER A 531 2.04 6.61 -41.68
N LEU A 532 3.32 6.96 -41.95
CA LEU A 532 3.73 8.36 -42.09
C LEU A 532 3.07 9.07 -43.28
N ARG A 533 2.67 8.33 -44.32
CA ARG A 533 1.93 8.89 -45.46
C ARG A 533 0.47 9.14 -45.11
N GLU A 534 -0.16 8.21 -44.38
CA GLU A 534 -1.54 8.34 -43.89
C GLU A 534 -1.68 9.52 -42.92
N ASP A 535 -0.68 9.74 -42.06
CA ASP A 535 -0.63 10.87 -41.11
C ASP A 535 -0.30 12.23 -41.78
N GLY A 536 -0.11 12.26 -43.10
CA GLY A 536 0.25 13.48 -43.83
C GLY A 536 1.70 13.95 -43.63
N ALA A 537 2.52 13.21 -42.87
CA ALA A 537 3.95 13.44 -42.66
C ALA A 537 4.81 12.98 -43.85
N GLN A 538 4.40 13.34 -45.06
CA GLN A 538 5.05 13.04 -46.34
C GLN A 538 6.55 13.38 -46.40
N PRO A 539 7.07 14.47 -45.79
CA PRO A 539 8.50 14.75 -45.75
C PRO A 539 9.30 13.67 -45.00
N LEU A 540 8.77 13.21 -43.86
CA LEU A 540 9.42 12.18 -43.04
C LEU A 540 9.36 10.82 -43.72
N ALA A 541 8.23 10.48 -44.35
CA ALA A 541 8.09 9.26 -45.14
C ALA A 541 9.09 9.21 -46.31
N ALA A 542 9.32 10.34 -46.99
CA ALA A 542 10.27 10.46 -48.09
C ALA A 542 11.73 10.37 -47.62
N LEU A 543 12.06 11.02 -46.50
CA LEU A 543 13.39 10.93 -45.88
C LEU A 543 13.69 9.50 -45.42
N GLN A 544 12.74 8.85 -44.75
CA GLN A 544 12.90 7.47 -44.31
C GLN A 544 13.12 6.52 -45.49
N ALA A 545 12.29 6.60 -46.53
CA ALA A 545 12.43 5.75 -47.70
C ALA A 545 13.80 5.91 -48.37
N ARG A 546 14.33 7.13 -48.41
CA ARG A 546 15.66 7.42 -48.94
C ARG A 546 16.80 6.89 -48.05
N VAL A 547 16.70 7.07 -46.73
CA VAL A 547 17.72 6.59 -45.77
C VAL A 547 17.82 5.06 -45.78
N TYR A 548 16.69 4.36 -45.88
CA TYR A 548 16.62 2.90 -45.87
C TYR A 548 16.65 2.26 -47.27
N GLY A 549 16.83 3.04 -48.34
CA GLY A 549 16.95 2.52 -49.71
C GLY A 549 15.70 1.78 -50.21
N LEU A 550 14.51 2.20 -49.79
CA LEU A 550 13.26 1.55 -50.20
C LEU A 550 12.94 1.87 -51.68
N SER A 551 12.40 0.89 -52.40
CA SER A 551 11.99 1.06 -53.81
C SER A 551 10.97 2.19 -54.02
N SER A 552 10.20 2.49 -52.98
CA SER A 552 9.20 3.56 -52.90
C SER A 552 9.79 4.96 -52.67
N ALA A 553 11.12 5.11 -52.54
CA ALA A 553 11.76 6.38 -52.19
C ALA A 553 11.58 7.46 -53.26
N ALA A 554 11.70 7.07 -54.54
CA ALA A 554 11.50 7.99 -55.66
C ALA A 554 10.07 8.56 -55.69
N ASP A 555 9.08 7.69 -55.48
CA ASP A 555 7.67 8.07 -55.49
C ASP A 555 7.31 8.96 -54.30
N SER A 556 7.78 8.63 -53.08
CA SER A 556 7.58 9.48 -51.90
C SER A 556 8.22 10.87 -52.08
N MET A 557 9.45 10.93 -52.58
CA MET A 557 10.14 12.20 -52.85
C MET A 557 9.40 13.02 -53.90
N ALA A 558 8.82 12.40 -54.92
CA ALA A 558 8.02 13.08 -55.94
C ALA A 558 6.70 13.63 -55.39
N VAL A 559 6.02 12.91 -54.48
CA VAL A 559 4.82 13.44 -53.81
C VAL A 559 5.17 14.61 -52.89
N TRP A 560 6.23 14.49 -52.09
CA TRP A 560 6.67 15.57 -51.21
C TRP A 560 7.09 16.83 -52.00
N ARG A 561 7.82 16.68 -53.12
CA ARG A 561 8.17 17.80 -54.01
C ARG A 561 6.93 18.50 -54.58
N ARG A 562 5.88 17.75 -54.95
CA ARG A 562 4.62 18.33 -55.42
C ARG A 562 3.92 19.14 -54.32
N GLN A 563 3.94 18.66 -53.09
CA GLN A 563 3.38 19.39 -51.95
C GLN A 563 4.17 20.65 -51.62
N LEU A 564 5.50 20.60 -51.65
CA LEU A 564 6.37 21.78 -51.49
C LEU A 564 6.12 22.82 -52.58
N ALA A 565 5.97 22.40 -53.83
CA ALA A 565 5.67 23.30 -54.95
C ALA A 565 4.29 23.96 -54.81
N ALA A 566 3.30 23.24 -54.27
CA ALA A 566 1.97 23.78 -54.01
C ALA A 566 1.92 24.73 -52.80
N ALA A 567 2.79 24.54 -51.81
CA ALA A 567 2.86 25.37 -50.60
C ALA A 567 3.74 26.63 -50.75
N ALA A 568 4.56 26.70 -51.80
CA ALA A 568 5.42 27.86 -52.05
C ALA A 568 4.59 29.08 -52.50
N PRO A 569 4.80 30.28 -51.92
CA PRO A 569 4.13 31.49 -52.38
C PRO A 569 4.47 31.77 -53.85
N LEU A 570 3.52 32.35 -54.59
CA LEU A 570 3.46 32.48 -56.06
C LEU A 570 4.66 33.17 -56.76
N GLY A 571 5.76 33.48 -56.06
CA GLY A 571 7.00 34.01 -56.63
C GLY A 571 8.23 33.11 -56.50
N THR A 572 8.22 32.05 -55.68
CA THR A 572 9.42 31.21 -55.41
C THR A 572 9.46 29.87 -56.15
N ALA A 573 8.38 29.48 -56.83
CA ALA A 573 8.29 28.20 -57.55
C ALA A 573 9.35 28.04 -58.66
N ALA A 574 9.80 29.15 -59.27
CA ALA A 574 10.84 29.14 -60.29
C ALA A 574 12.26 28.83 -59.74
N ALA A 575 12.50 29.02 -58.43
CA ALA A 575 13.82 28.78 -57.82
C ALA A 575 14.00 27.33 -57.35
N LEU A 576 12.92 26.67 -56.92
CA LEU A 576 12.94 25.27 -56.46
C LEU A 576 13.05 24.25 -57.61
N GLY A 577 12.60 24.60 -58.82
CA GLY A 577 12.75 23.77 -60.01
C GLY A 577 14.19 23.55 -60.50
N ARG A 578 15.19 24.21 -59.89
CA ARG A 578 16.62 24.11 -60.26
C ARG A 578 17.49 23.39 -59.23
N LEU A 579 16.95 22.90 -58.11
CA LEU A 579 17.68 22.04 -57.18
C LEU A 579 17.65 20.59 -57.69
N GLU A 580 18.27 20.34 -58.83
CA GLU A 580 18.75 19.00 -59.19
C GLU A 580 19.95 18.69 -58.29
N VAL A 581 19.70 18.04 -57.15
CA VAL A 581 20.76 17.30 -56.46
C VAL A 581 20.99 16.07 -57.33
N SER A 582 22.11 16.08 -58.06
CA SER A 582 22.60 14.97 -58.86
C SER A 582 22.46 13.65 -58.11
N ASP A 583 21.87 12.65 -58.76
CA ASP A 583 21.88 11.27 -58.27
C ASP A 583 23.32 10.84 -58.02
N PRO A 584 23.65 10.19 -56.89
CA PRO A 584 24.96 9.56 -56.75
C PRO A 584 25.06 8.47 -57.80
N LEU A 585 26.11 8.57 -58.64
CA LEU A 585 26.49 7.55 -59.62
C LEU A 585 26.48 6.16 -58.96
N PRO A 586 26.01 5.12 -59.68
CA PRO A 586 25.97 3.77 -59.15
C PRO A 586 27.40 3.27 -58.87
N ALA A 587 27.60 2.74 -57.66
CA ALA A 587 28.74 1.90 -57.29
C ALA A 587 28.23 0.50 -56.95
#